data_AF-A0A2G9MWG8-F1
#
_entry.id   AF-A0A2G9MWG8-F1
#
_cell.length_a   1.000
_cell.length_b   1.000
_cell.length_c   1.000
_cell.angle_alpha   90.00
_cell.angle_beta   90.00
_cell.angle_gamma   90.00
#
_symmetry.space_group_name_H-M   'P 1'
#
loop_
_entity.id
_entity.type
_entity.pdbx_description
1 polymer ?
#
loop_
_entity_poly.entity_id
_entity_poly.type
_entity_poly.pdbx_seq_one_letter_code
_entity_poly.pdbx_strand_id
1 'polypeptide(L)'
;MKKKITIIGVGGQMGQWFAKYFLANDFEVTGYDSENKIQGKGIIQSDSLVGGILKADYVVLCTPTRRTPEIIRLIAKEMKRGTYLIEISSEKSKVVAS
;
A
#
# COMPACT_ATOMS: atom_id res chain seq x y z
N MET A 1 1.84 21.42 0.52
CA MET A 1 1.81 20.28 1.47
C MET A 1 2.32 19.05 0.73
N LYS A 2 3.18 18.23 1.36
CA LYS A 2 3.58 16.95 0.79
C LYS A 2 2.35 16.04 0.68
N LYS A 3 2.23 15.32 -0.43
CA LYS A 3 1.19 14.31 -0.62
C LYS A 3 1.47 13.12 0.29
N LYS A 4 0.44 12.56 0.92
CA LYS A 4 0.53 11.41 1.82
C LYS A 4 0.22 10.14 1.06
N ILE A 5 1.10 9.17 1.12
CA ILE A 5 0.90 7.86 0.50
C ILE A 5 1.06 6.76 1.52
N THR A 6 0.13 5.81 1.50
CA THR A 6 0.20 4.63 2.36
C THR A 6 0.43 3.39 1.51
N ILE A 7 1.42 2.59 1.90
CA ILE A 7 1.78 1.34 1.23
C ILE A 7 1.40 0.19 2.14
N ILE A 8 0.46 -0.65 1.69
CA ILE A 8 0.03 -1.87 2.38
C ILE A 8 0.85 -3.04 1.83
N GLY A 9 1.46 -3.84 2.70
CA GLY A 9 2.45 -4.85 2.31
C GLY A 9 3.84 -4.25 2.08
N VAL A 10 4.19 -3.19 2.82
CA VAL A 10 5.44 -2.44 2.63
C VAL A 10 6.70 -3.27 2.96
N GLY A 11 6.57 -4.33 3.76
CA GLY A 11 7.70 -5.18 4.14
C GLY A 11 8.14 -6.12 3.01
N GLY A 12 7.27 -6.39 2.03
CA GLY A 12 7.60 -7.14 0.82
C GLY A 12 8.48 -6.36 -0.17
N GLN A 13 9.06 -7.07 -1.15
CA GLN A 13 9.99 -6.47 -2.13
C GLN A 13 9.37 -5.29 -2.90
N MET A 14 8.15 -5.47 -3.43
CA MET A 14 7.43 -4.41 -4.15
C MET A 14 7.08 -3.24 -3.24
N GLY A 15 6.63 -3.53 -2.01
CA GLY A 15 6.32 -2.53 -1.00
C GLY A 15 7.52 -1.64 -0.67
N GLN A 16 8.68 -2.25 -0.44
CA GLN A 16 9.93 -1.53 -0.18
C GLN A 16 10.40 -0.71 -1.40
N TRP A 17 10.21 -1.24 -2.60
CA TRP A 17 10.56 -0.52 -3.84
C TRP A 17 9.72 0.74 -3.99
N PHE A 18 8.39 0.64 -3.82
CA PHE A 18 7.50 1.81 -3.86
C PHE A 18 7.81 2.79 -2.73
N ALA A 19 8.11 2.31 -1.52
CA ALA A 19 8.47 3.19 -0.41
C ALA A 19 9.69 4.04 -0.75
N LYS A 20 10.75 3.43 -1.29
CA LYS A 20 11.95 4.15 -1.75
C LYS A 20 11.63 5.15 -2.86
N TYR A 21 10.83 4.74 -3.84
CA TYR A 21 10.42 5.61 -4.95
C TYR A 21 9.67 6.85 -4.44
N PHE A 22 8.65 6.68 -3.60
CA PHE A 22 7.85 7.80 -3.13
C PHE A 22 8.60 8.71 -2.15
N LEU A 23 9.46 8.15 -1.30
CA LEU A 23 10.35 8.96 -0.45
C LEU A 23 11.28 9.86 -1.28
N ALA A 24 11.82 9.35 -2.39
CA ALA A 24 12.65 10.12 -3.31
C ALA A 24 11.88 11.21 -4.08
N ASN A 25 10.55 11.06 -4.21
CA ASN A 25 9.66 11.98 -4.92
C ASN A 25 8.89 12.93 -3.99
N ASP A 26 9.42 13.18 -2.79
CA ASP A 26 8.89 14.14 -1.81
C ASP A 26 7.49 13.82 -1.24
N PHE A 27 7.12 12.53 -1.19
CA PHE A 27 5.92 12.08 -0.49
C PHE A 27 6.18 11.82 1.00
N GLU A 28 5.15 12.00 1.82
CA GLU A 28 5.10 11.45 3.17
C GLU A 28 4.63 9.99 3.07
N VAL A 29 5.53 9.05 3.34
CA VAL A 29 5.27 7.62 3.16
C VAL A 29 4.92 6.97 4.49
N THR A 30 3.71 6.45 4.57
CA THR A 30 3.26 5.56 5.66
C THR A 30 3.27 4.12 5.17
N GLY A 31 3.71 3.20 6.01
CA GLY A 31 3.80 1.78 5.69
C GLY A 31 3.05 0.91 6.69
N TYR A 32 2.32 -0.07 6.19
CA TYR A 32 1.72 -1.13 7.01
C TYR A 32 2.05 -2.50 6.42
N ASP A 33 2.44 -3.44 7.27
CA ASP A 33 2.62 -4.84 6.90
C ASP A 33 2.25 -5.72 8.10
N SER A 34 1.43 -6.74 7.86
CA SER A 34 0.94 -7.64 8.91
C SER A 34 1.91 -8.77 9.25
N GLU A 35 2.87 -9.07 8.36
CA GLU A 35 3.70 -10.28 8.45
C GLU A 35 5.19 -9.95 8.54
N ASN A 36 5.62 -8.87 7.87
CA ASN A 36 7.02 -8.56 7.70
C ASN A 36 7.43 -7.32 8.49
N LYS A 37 8.66 -7.33 9.02
CA LYS A 37 9.26 -6.12 9.58
C LYS A 37 9.49 -5.11 8.46
N ILE A 38 9.05 -3.87 8.70
CA ILE A 38 9.26 -2.75 7.79
C ILE A 38 10.73 -2.34 7.89
N GLN A 39 11.41 -2.32 6.76
CA GLN A 39 12.81 -1.90 6.66
C GLN A 39 12.89 -0.66 5.77
N GLY A 40 13.45 0.43 6.29
CA GLY A 40 13.64 1.66 5.51
C GLY A 40 13.58 2.91 6.39
N LYS A 41 14.58 3.77 6.27
CA LYS A 41 14.57 5.08 6.94
C LYS A 41 13.54 5.98 6.27
N GLY A 42 12.78 6.73 7.06
CA GLY A 42 11.80 7.72 6.58
C GLY A 42 10.40 7.16 6.31
N ILE A 43 10.17 5.85 6.47
CA ILE A 43 8.82 5.27 6.42
C ILE A 43 8.18 5.44 7.79
N ILE A 44 7.00 6.05 7.84
CA ILE A 44 6.17 6.11 9.04
C ILE A 44 5.46 4.76 9.18
N GLN A 45 5.84 3.97 10.17
CA GLN A 45 5.17 2.69 10.43
C GLN A 45 3.81 2.93 11.06
N SER A 46 2.76 2.34 10.48
CA SER A 46 1.43 2.34 11.08
C SER A 46 1.21 1.09 11.90
N ASP A 47 0.58 1.26 13.07
CA ASP A 47 0.24 0.15 13.98
C ASP A 47 -0.96 -0.67 13.51
N SER A 48 -1.76 -0.16 12.58
CA SER A 48 -2.95 -0.85 12.05
C SER A 48 -3.22 -0.52 10.59
N LEU A 49 -3.91 -1.44 9.91
CA LEU A 49 -4.33 -1.27 8.52
C LEU A 49 -5.13 0.03 8.31
N VAL A 50 -6.13 0.25 9.18
CA VAL A 50 -7.01 1.43 9.10
C VAL A 50 -6.26 2.70 9.48
N GLY A 51 -5.47 2.67 10.56
CA GLY A 51 -4.68 3.82 11.00
C GLY A 51 -3.74 4.35 9.90
N GLY A 52 -3.23 3.45 9.06
CA GLY A 52 -2.36 3.79 7.94
C GLY A 52 -3.08 4.57 6.83
N ILE A 53 -4.36 4.30 6.58
CA ILE A 53 -5.05 4.81 5.37
C ILE A 53 -5.93 6.04 5.63
N LEU A 54 -6.32 6.32 6.88
CA LEU A 54 -7.29 7.38 7.22
C LEU A 54 -6.94 8.77 6.66
N LYS A 55 -5.65 9.11 6.62
CA LYS A 55 -5.16 10.44 6.17
C LYS A 55 -4.48 10.41 4.79
N ALA A 56 -4.34 9.24 4.18
CA ALA A 56 -3.61 9.06 2.93
C ALA A 56 -4.33 9.72 1.75
N ASP A 57 -3.60 10.40 0.86
CA ASP A 57 -4.13 10.84 -0.45
C ASP A 57 -4.12 9.68 -1.47
N TYR A 58 -3.20 8.74 -1.28
CA TYR A 58 -3.01 7.57 -2.13
C TYR A 58 -2.79 6.34 -1.25
N VAL A 59 -3.38 5.21 -1.62
CA VAL A 59 -3.14 3.92 -1.01
C VAL A 59 -2.65 2.94 -2.07
N VAL A 60 -1.48 2.35 -1.86
CA VAL A 60 -0.88 1.36 -2.76
C VAL A 60 -0.95 -0.01 -2.09
N LEU A 61 -1.55 -0.97 -2.77
CA LEU A 61 -1.61 -2.36 -2.33
C LEU A 61 -0.46 -3.16 -2.96
N CYS A 62 0.45 -3.62 -2.10
CA CYS A 62 1.58 -4.50 -2.44
C CYS A 62 1.45 -5.86 -1.74
N THR A 63 0.22 -6.29 -1.48
CA THR A 63 -0.09 -7.57 -0.82
C THR A 63 -0.29 -8.69 -1.83
N PRO A 64 -0.14 -9.97 -1.43
CA PRO A 64 -0.42 -11.10 -2.32
C PRO A 64 -1.83 -11.02 -2.92
N THR A 65 -1.96 -11.29 -4.23
CA THR A 65 -3.21 -11.16 -5.01
C THR A 65 -4.42 -11.84 -4.38
N ARG A 66 -4.20 -12.97 -3.69
CA ARG A 66 -5.27 -13.71 -2.98
C ARG A 66 -5.92 -12.92 -1.84
N ARG A 67 -5.19 -11.99 -1.20
CA ARG A 67 -5.68 -11.17 -0.08
C ARG A 67 -6.23 -9.81 -0.51
N THR A 68 -5.93 -9.38 -1.74
CA THR A 68 -6.34 -8.08 -2.27
C THR A 68 -7.85 -7.80 -2.09
N PRO A 69 -8.79 -8.70 -2.48
CA PRO A 69 -10.22 -8.41 -2.36
C PRO A 69 -10.68 -8.14 -0.92
N GLU A 70 -10.15 -8.91 0.03
CA GLU A 70 -10.43 -8.75 1.45
C GLU A 70 -9.92 -7.40 1.97
N ILE A 71 -8.68 -7.05 1.64
CA ILE A 71 -8.07 -5.78 2.06
C ILE A 71 -8.85 -4.60 1.51
N ILE A 72 -9.22 -4.62 0.23
CA ILE A 72 -10.04 -3.55 -0.39
C ILE A 72 -11.35 -3.38 0.38
N ARG A 73 -12.03 -4.48 0.71
CA ARG A 73 -13.29 -4.45 1.46
C ARG A 73 -13.13 -3.83 2.85
N LEU A 74 -12.01 -4.08 3.52
CA LEU A 74 -11.71 -3.52 4.84
C LEU A 74 -11.40 -2.02 4.80
N ILE A 75 -10.66 -1.55 3.79
CA ILE A 75 -10.18 -0.16 3.77
C ILE A 75 -11.12 0.82 3.05
N ALA A 76 -11.91 0.36 2.08
CA ALA A 76 -12.63 1.26 1.16
C ALA A 76 -13.57 2.26 1.86
N LYS A 77 -14.18 1.87 2.98
CA LYS A 77 -15.10 2.74 3.74
C LYS A 77 -14.38 3.71 4.67
N GLU A 78 -13.17 3.36 5.09
CA GLU A 78 -12.37 4.15 6.04
C GLU A 78 -11.46 5.15 5.31
N MET A 79 -11.26 4.99 4.01
CA MET A 79 -10.50 5.92 3.19
C MET A 79 -11.19 7.27 3.12
N LYS A 80 -10.42 8.36 3.28
CA LYS A 80 -10.95 9.70 3.09
C LYS A 80 -11.47 9.88 1.65
N ARG A 81 -12.49 10.72 1.49
CA ARG A 81 -13.06 11.01 0.16
C ARG A 81 -12.00 11.59 -0.79
N GLY A 82 -11.99 11.09 -2.03
CA GLY A 82 -11.03 11.53 -3.05
C GLY A 82 -9.66 10.83 -2.97
N THR A 83 -9.50 9.84 -2.08
CA THR A 83 -8.29 8.99 -2.06
C THR A 83 -8.24 8.10 -3.29
N TYR A 84 -7.05 7.94 -3.86
CA TYR A 84 -6.82 6.98 -4.95
C TYR A 84 -6.34 5.65 -4.38
N LEU A 85 -7.03 4.57 -4.73
CA LEU A 85 -6.57 3.21 -4.48
C LEU A 85 -5.81 2.70 -5.70
N ILE A 86 -4.59 2.22 -5.50
CA ILE A 86 -3.71 1.68 -6.53
C ILE A 86 -3.39 0.24 -6.15
N GLU A 87 -3.76 -0.70 -7.00
CA GLU A 87 -3.42 -2.11 -6.86
C GLU A 87 -2.56 -2.50 -8.05
N ILE A 88 -1.47 -3.23 -7.78
CA ILE A 88 -0.53 -3.66 -8.82
C ILE A 88 -0.37 -5.17 -8.71
N SER A 89 -1.30 -5.88 -9.34
CA SER A 89 -1.27 -7.33 -9.46
C SER A 89 -0.33 -7.77 -10.58
N SER A 90 0.45 -8.81 -10.30
CA SER A 90 1.24 -9.53 -11.32
C SER A 90 0.53 -10.84 -11.66
N GLU A 91 -0.57 -10.78 -12.40
CA GLU A 91 -1.18 -11.97 -13.00
C GLU A 91 -0.32 -12.44 -14.18
N LYS A 92 0.41 -13.55 -14.00
CA LYS A 92 1.21 -14.22 -15.04
C LYS A 92 0.53 -15.48 -15.59
N SER A 93 -0.73 -15.71 -15.23
CA SER A 93 -1.49 -16.86 -15.73
C SER A 93 -1.87 -16.65 -17.21
N LYS A 94 -2.04 -17.73 -17.98
CA LYS A 94 -2.66 -17.63 -19.32
C LYS A 94 -4.05 -17.03 -19.12
N VAL A 95 -4.24 -15.79 -19.56
CA VAL A 95 -5.49 -15.02 -19.42
C VAL A 95 -6.64 -15.60 -20.27
N VAL A 96 -6.37 -16.64 -21.07
CA VAL A 96 -7.37 -17.38 -21.87
C VAL A 96 -7.20 -18.88 -21.64
N ALA A 97 -8.25 -19.51 -21.11
CA ALA A 97 -8.48 -20.94 -21.31
C ALA A 97 -9.00 -21.12 -22.74
N SER A 98 -8.27 -21.92 -23.53
CA SER A 98 -8.72 -22.45 -24.82
C SER A 98 -9.89 -23.40 -24.66
#